data_AF-A0A3Q9HNG9-F1
#
_entry.id   AF-A0A3Q9HNG9-F1
#
_cell.length_a   1.000
_cell.length_b   1.000
_cell.length_c   1.000
_cell.angle_alpha   90.00
_cell.angle_beta   90.00
_cell.angle_gamma   90.00
#
_symmetry.space_group_name_H-M   'P 1'
#
loop_
_entity.id
_entity.type
_entity.pdbx_description
1 polymer ?
#
loop_
_entity_poly.entity_id
_entity_poly.type
_entity_poly.pdbx_seq_one_letter_code
_entity_poly.pdbx_strand_id
1 'polypeptide(L)'
;MRELKNLEKICAEKGHDFVEKVKEKNKSSIVNTVNKAMGILQENGIYAYFIWLNSRSSDEEKVIARELINTSENLLEDYDKEIFKSQKGFQSLFEADDIRLNSFIMMKKLLYLMLTYALYIAKGLSDKSDEQGEDNG
;
A
#
# COMPACT_ATOMS: atom_id res chain seq x y z
N MET A 1 0.54 5.74 29.02
CA MET A 1 1.65 4.92 28.51
C MET A 1 1.30 4.57 27.08
N ARG A 2 2.05 5.00 26.05
CA ARG A 2 1.77 4.54 24.67
C ARG A 2 2.08 3.05 24.62
N GLU A 3 1.13 2.22 24.20
CA GLU A 3 1.44 0.83 23.86
C GLU A 3 2.54 0.83 22.80
N LEU A 4 3.61 0.07 23.06
CA LEU A 4 4.69 -0.10 22.10
C LEU A 4 4.19 -1.05 21.01
N LYS A 5 3.59 -0.49 19.96
CA LYS A 5 3.15 -1.26 18.80
C LYS A 5 4.35 -1.73 17.99
N ASN A 6 4.37 -3.01 17.62
CA ASN A 6 5.36 -3.53 16.67
C ASN A 6 5.00 -3.06 15.26
N LEU A 7 5.58 -1.94 14.83
CA LEU A 7 5.31 -1.33 13.52
C LEU A 7 5.76 -2.23 12.35
N GLU A 8 6.82 -3.02 12.52
CA GLU A 8 7.24 -3.97 11.48
C GLU A 8 6.17 -5.03 11.23
N LYS A 9 5.65 -5.61 12.31
CA LYS A 9 4.56 -6.58 12.25
C LYS A 9 3.34 -5.98 11.55
N ILE A 10 2.94 -4.77 11.93
CA ILE A 10 1.79 -4.08 11.32
C ILE A 10 2.03 -3.86 9.82
N CYS A 11 3.20 -3.39 9.41
CA CYS A 11 3.53 -3.22 7.99
C CYS A 11 3.46 -4.55 7.22
N ALA A 12 3.93 -5.65 7.82
CA ALA A 12 3.88 -6.98 7.21
C ALA A 12 2.43 -7.48 7.07
N GLU A 13 1.61 -7.34 8.11
CA GLU A 13 0.19 -7.72 8.10
C GLU A 13 -0.58 -6.91 7.06
N LYS A 14 -0.42 -5.59 7.02
CA LYS A 14 -1.07 -4.73 6.01
C LYS A 14 -0.62 -5.08 4.59
N GLY A 15 0.67 -5.36 4.39
CA GLY A 15 1.21 -5.77 3.10
C GLY A 15 0.63 -7.11 2.63
N HIS A 16 0.49 -8.07 3.55
CA HIS A 16 -0.17 -9.35 3.29
C HIS A 16 -1.65 -9.18 2.97
N ASP A 17 -2.40 -8.46 3.79
CA ASP A 17 -3.83 -8.21 3.59
C ASP A 17 -4.11 -7.53 2.25
N PHE A 18 -3.26 -6.58 1.84
CA PHE A 18 -3.34 -5.97 0.52
C PHE A 18 -3.24 -7.04 -0.58
N VAL A 19 -2.20 -7.89 -0.54
CA VAL A 19 -2.00 -8.92 -1.58
C VAL A 19 -3.16 -9.92 -1.58
N GLU A 20 -3.63 -10.37 -0.42
CA GLU A 20 -4.76 -11.30 -0.33
C GLU A 20 -6.04 -10.77 -1.00
N LYS A 21 -6.30 -9.46 -0.88
CA LYS A 21 -7.47 -8.82 -1.51
C LYS A 21 -7.33 -8.64 -3.01
N VAL A 22 -6.11 -8.63 -3.54
CA VAL A 22 -5.84 -8.44 -4.97
C VAL A 22 -5.24 -9.66 -5.65
N LYS A 23 -5.04 -10.79 -4.97
CA LYS A 23 -4.38 -12.00 -5.50
C LYS A 23 -5.09 -12.60 -6.72
N GLU A 24 -6.38 -12.31 -6.87
CA GLU A 24 -7.15 -12.69 -8.05
C GLU A 24 -6.82 -11.87 -9.30
N LYS A 25 -6.04 -10.80 -9.17
CA LYS A 25 -5.53 -10.02 -10.29
C LYS A 25 -4.26 -10.67 -10.85
N ASN A 26 -3.85 -10.20 -12.03
CA ASN A 26 -2.63 -10.66 -12.64
C ASN A 26 -1.44 -10.30 -11.73
N LYS A 27 -0.64 -11.30 -11.36
CA LYS A 27 0.57 -11.15 -10.55
C LYS A 27 1.49 -10.05 -11.08
N SER A 28 1.71 -10.01 -12.40
CA SER A 28 2.55 -8.99 -13.02
C SER A 28 1.96 -7.58 -12.85
N SER A 29 0.64 -7.43 -12.94
CA SER A 29 -0.05 -6.16 -12.67
C SER A 29 0.17 -5.73 -11.22
N ILE A 30 -0.01 -6.64 -10.24
CA ILE A 30 0.23 -6.36 -8.81
C ILE A 30 1.67 -5.91 -8.58
N VAL A 31 2.65 -6.72 -9.02
CA VAL A 31 4.09 -6.45 -8.85
C VAL A 31 4.48 -5.13 -9.51
N ASN A 32 3.99 -4.86 -10.71
CA ASN A 32 4.27 -3.63 -11.45
C ASN A 32 3.67 -2.39 -10.75
N THR A 33 2.43 -2.49 -10.27
CA THR A 33 1.81 -1.39 -9.51
C THR A 33 2.58 -1.11 -8.23
N VAL A 34 2.94 -2.13 -7.44
CA VAL A 34 3.68 -1.97 -6.18
C VAL A 34 5.07 -1.35 -6.44
N ASN A 35 5.83 -1.85 -7.42
CA ASN A 35 7.15 -1.30 -7.76
C ASN A 35 7.07 0.18 -8.17
N LYS A 36 6.12 0.55 -9.05
CA LYS A 36 5.93 1.94 -9.47
C LYS A 36 5.53 2.83 -8.29
N ALA A 37 4.64 2.34 -7.43
CA ALA A 37 4.22 3.06 -6.23
C ALA A 37 5.40 3.30 -5.26
N MET A 38 6.27 2.29 -5.07
CA MET A 38 7.49 2.41 -4.28
C MET A 38 8.44 3.47 -4.84
N GLY A 39 8.69 3.46 -6.16
CA GLY A 39 9.55 4.45 -6.81
C GLY A 39 9.05 5.88 -6.60
N ILE A 40 7.75 6.11 -6.85
CA ILE A 40 7.13 7.43 -6.68
C ILE A 40 7.16 7.88 -5.22
N LEU A 41 6.89 6.97 -4.28
CA LEU A 41 6.98 7.28 -2.85
C LEU A 41 8.41 7.69 -2.45
N GLN A 42 9.43 7.00 -2.97
CA GLN A 42 10.81 7.30 -2.68
C GLN A 42 11.27 8.62 -3.30
N GLU A 43 10.97 8.86 -4.57
CA GLU A 43 11.46 10.00 -5.34
C GLU A 43 10.64 11.27 -5.12
N ASN A 44 9.32 11.15 -5.06
CA ASN A 44 8.40 12.29 -5.07
C ASN A 44 7.59 12.43 -3.77
N GLY A 45 7.64 11.43 -2.89
CA GLY A 45 7.02 11.50 -1.56
C GLY A 45 5.55 11.07 -1.51
N ILE A 46 4.96 11.21 -0.32
CA ILE A 46 3.63 10.67 0.01
C ILE A 46 2.52 11.31 -0.84
N TYR A 47 2.65 12.60 -1.15
CA TYR A 47 1.65 13.29 -1.97
C TYR A 47 1.55 12.69 -3.37
N ALA A 48 2.68 12.65 -4.07
CA ALA A 48 2.76 12.11 -5.42
C ALA A 48 2.32 10.64 -5.46
N TYR A 49 2.65 9.86 -4.42
CA TYR A 49 2.21 8.49 -4.26
C TYR A 49 0.68 8.34 -4.33
N PHE A 50 -0.07 9.11 -3.52
CA PHE A 50 -1.53 9.03 -3.52
C PHE A 50 -2.16 9.60 -4.79
N ILE A 51 -1.62 10.69 -5.34
CA ILE A 51 -2.12 11.25 -6.61
C ILE A 51 -1.92 10.25 -7.76
N TRP A 52 -0.77 9.60 -7.81
CA TRP A 52 -0.49 8.61 -8.85
C TRP A 52 -1.41 7.39 -8.74
N LEU A 53 -1.68 6.89 -7.53
CA LEU A 53 -2.63 5.81 -7.32
C LEU A 53 -4.05 6.18 -7.76
N ASN A 54 -4.52 7.38 -7.40
CA ASN A 54 -5.84 7.87 -7.82
C ASN A 54 -5.94 8.09 -9.34
N SER A 55 -4.81 8.33 -10.01
CA SER A 55 -4.77 8.50 -11.48
C SER A 55 -4.87 7.19 -12.27
N ARG A 56 -4.80 6.01 -11.62
CA ARG A 56 -4.87 4.73 -12.32
C ARG A 56 -6.25 4.55 -12.95
N SER A 57 -6.29 4.30 -14.26
CA SER A 57 -7.51 4.33 -15.07
C SER A 57 -7.93 3.00 -15.68
N SER A 58 -7.04 2.01 -15.79
CA SER A 58 -7.40 0.67 -16.27
C SER A 58 -8.18 -0.10 -15.19
N ASP A 59 -9.17 -0.91 -15.56
CA ASP A 59 -10.06 -1.56 -14.58
C ASP A 59 -9.30 -2.44 -13.58
N GLU A 60 -8.24 -3.12 -14.03
CA GLU A 60 -7.38 -3.94 -13.15
C GLU A 60 -6.49 -3.07 -12.25
N GLU A 61 -5.70 -2.14 -12.80
CA GLU A 61 -4.82 -1.29 -11.98
C GLU A 61 -5.62 -0.41 -11.04
N LYS A 62 -6.86 -0.03 -11.40
CA LYS A 62 -7.77 0.76 -10.56
C LYS A 62 -8.19 0.00 -9.31
N VAL A 63 -8.46 -1.31 -9.42
CA VAL A 63 -8.79 -2.14 -8.25
C VAL A 63 -7.56 -2.29 -7.36
N ILE A 64 -6.40 -2.59 -7.94
CA ILE A 64 -5.13 -2.72 -7.19
C ILE A 64 -4.79 -1.40 -6.49
N ALA A 65 -4.86 -0.28 -7.20
CA ALA A 65 -4.54 1.03 -6.66
C ALA A 65 -5.51 1.48 -5.57
N ARG A 66 -6.82 1.21 -5.75
CA ARG A 66 -7.82 1.50 -4.70
C ARG A 66 -7.53 0.72 -3.43
N GLU A 67 -7.22 -0.57 -3.54
CA GLU A 67 -6.91 -1.36 -2.36
C GLU A 67 -5.61 -0.92 -1.69
N LEU A 68 -4.64 -0.48 -2.50
CA LEU A 68 -3.39 0.05 -1.98
C LEU A 68 -3.58 1.40 -1.26
N ILE A 69 -4.45 2.27 -1.77
CA ILE A 69 -4.87 3.51 -1.09
C ILE A 69 -5.51 3.17 0.25
N ASN A 70 -6.52 2.30 0.25
CA ASN A 70 -7.23 1.91 1.47
C ASN A 70 -6.26 1.33 2.51
N THR A 71 -5.38 0.42 2.10
CA THR A 71 -4.40 -0.20 2.99
C THR A 71 -3.42 0.84 3.56
N SER A 72 -2.98 1.79 2.72
CA SER A 72 -2.09 2.88 3.13
C SER A 72 -2.75 3.80 4.14
N GLU A 73 -3.98 4.24 3.89
CA GLU A 73 -4.73 5.10 4.82
C GLU A 73 -4.94 4.40 6.15
N ASN A 74 -5.34 3.11 6.14
CA ASN A 74 -5.48 2.32 7.36
C ASN A 74 -4.16 2.20 8.15
N LEU A 75 -3.03 1.98 7.47
CA LEU A 75 -1.72 1.92 8.13
C LEU A 75 -1.35 3.26 8.78
N LEU A 76 -1.61 4.36 8.09
CA LEU A 76 -1.27 5.69 8.58
C LEU A 76 -2.21 6.15 9.70
N GLU A 77 -3.48 5.77 9.66
CA GLU A 77 -4.43 5.95 10.77
C GLU A 77 -4.02 5.14 12.00
N ASP A 78 -3.58 3.88 11.81
CA ASP A 78 -3.08 3.03 12.90
C ASP A 78 -1.83 3.62 13.60
N TYR A 79 -1.02 4.37 12.84
CA TYR A 79 0.16 5.08 13.30
C TYR A 79 -0.17 6.41 14.00
N ASP A 80 -0.98 7.26 13.36
CA ASP A 80 -1.35 8.58 13.87
C ASP A 80 -2.79 8.98 13.48
N LYS A 81 -3.72 8.62 14.37
CA LYS A 81 -5.16 8.92 14.22
C LYS A 81 -5.48 10.40 14.21
N GLU A 82 -4.67 11.23 14.86
CA GLU A 82 -4.93 12.67 14.93
C GLU A 82 -4.70 13.34 13.57
N ILE A 83 -3.71 12.84 12.82
CA ILE A 83 -3.44 13.30 11.45
C ILE A 83 -4.51 12.75 10.48
N PHE A 84 -4.92 11.48 10.65
CA PHE A 84 -5.82 10.78 9.74
C PHE A 84 -7.27 10.67 10.22
N LYS A 85 -7.85 11.72 10.82
CA LYS A 85 -9.29 11.70 11.18
C LYS A 85 -10.12 11.27 9.96
N SER A 86 -10.84 10.16 10.13
CA SER A 86 -11.31 9.23 9.10
C SER A 86 -12.28 9.76 8.04
N GLN A 87 -12.51 11.07 7.95
CA GLN A 87 -13.46 11.67 6.99
C GLN A 87 -12.81 12.25 5.73
N LYS A 88 -11.48 12.43 5.71
CA LYS A 88 -10.78 13.06 4.57
C LYS A 88 -9.66 12.22 3.97
N GLY A 89 -9.48 10.96 4.38
CA GLY A 89 -8.44 10.08 3.84
C GLY A 89 -7.06 10.74 3.78
N PHE A 90 -6.29 10.46 2.74
CA PHE A 90 -4.99 11.07 2.50
C PHE A 90 -5.06 12.60 2.29
N GLN A 91 -6.22 13.16 1.93
CA GLN A 91 -6.39 14.61 1.79
C GLN A 91 -6.20 15.36 3.11
N SER A 92 -6.45 14.70 4.25
CA SER A 92 -6.17 15.24 5.58
C SER A 92 -4.69 15.63 5.77
N LEU A 93 -3.76 14.93 5.10
CA LEU A 93 -2.33 15.25 5.13
C LEU A 93 -2.00 16.63 4.58
N PHE A 94 -2.87 17.20 3.74
CA PHE A 94 -2.60 18.47 3.05
C PHE A 94 -3.25 19.67 3.73
N GLU A 95 -4.21 19.43 4.62
CA GLU A 95 -4.92 20.48 5.34
C GLU A 95 -4.34 20.74 6.73
N ALA A 96 -3.40 19.91 7.17
CA ALA A 96 -2.86 20.01 8.51
C ALA A 96 -1.69 21.01 8.56
N ASP A 97 -1.94 22.15 9.19
CA ASP A 97 -1.00 23.28 9.31
C ASP A 97 0.24 22.98 10.18
N ASP A 98 0.19 21.95 11.05
CA ASP A 98 1.23 21.65 12.04
C ASP A 98 1.70 20.18 12.01
N ILE A 99 1.75 19.57 10.82
CA ILE A 99 2.42 18.27 10.70
C ILE A 99 3.92 18.46 10.83
N ARG A 100 4.47 17.90 11.91
CA ARG A 100 5.92 17.82 12.11
C ARG A 100 6.54 17.02 10.97
N LEU A 101 7.60 17.56 10.36
CA LEU A 101 8.40 16.89 9.32
C LEU A 101 8.77 15.43 9.67
N ASN A 102 9.04 15.16 10.94
CA ASN A 102 9.34 13.82 11.45
C ASN A 102 8.19 12.82 11.27
N SER A 103 6.93 13.28 11.37
CA SER A 103 5.76 12.44 11.12
C SER A 103 5.71 12.02 9.65
N PHE A 104 5.90 12.95 8.70
CA PHE A 104 5.98 12.61 7.28
C PHE A 104 7.11 11.64 6.95
N ILE A 105 8.29 11.84 7.55
CA ILE A 105 9.43 10.92 7.38
C ILE A 105 9.07 9.52 7.89
N MET A 106 8.41 9.42 9.05
CA MET A 106 7.99 8.12 9.58
C MET A 106 6.91 7.47 8.71
N MET A 107 5.89 8.21 8.30
CA MET A 107 4.84 7.71 7.41
C MET A 107 5.42 7.18 6.09
N LYS A 108 6.38 7.90 5.50
CA LYS A 108 7.07 7.45 4.28
C LYS A 108 7.80 6.13 4.50
N LYS A 109 8.48 5.98 5.64
CA LYS A 109 9.17 4.74 6.00
C LYS A 109 8.20 3.57 6.19
N LEU A 110 7.08 3.80 6.88
CA LEU A 110 6.05 2.78 7.11
C LEU A 110 5.39 2.31 5.81
N LEU A 111 5.01 3.25 4.95
CA LEU A 111 4.46 2.93 3.63
C LEU A 111 5.48 2.15 2.80
N TYR A 112 6.74 2.59 2.78
CA TYR A 112 7.78 1.88 2.04
C TYR A 112 8.01 0.46 2.55
N LEU A 113 8.01 0.26 3.87
CA LEU A 113 8.16 -1.06 4.47
C LEU A 113 6.96 -1.97 4.16
N MET A 114 5.73 -1.45 4.26
CA MET A 114 4.51 -2.18 3.89
C MET A 114 4.49 -2.57 2.40
N LEU A 115 4.87 -1.66 1.50
CA LEU A 115 5.03 -1.96 0.08
C LEU A 115 6.12 -2.99 -0.17
N THR A 116 7.21 -2.96 0.60
CA THR A 116 8.29 -3.96 0.51
C THR A 116 7.75 -5.36 0.82
N TYR A 117 6.99 -5.52 1.91
CA TYR A 117 6.36 -6.79 2.25
C TYR A 117 5.35 -7.22 1.19
N ALA A 118 4.46 -6.32 0.74
CA ALA A 118 3.52 -6.59 -0.33
C ALA A 118 4.22 -7.07 -1.61
N LEU A 119 5.35 -6.47 -1.99
CA LEU A 119 6.13 -6.85 -3.16
C LEU A 119 6.67 -8.29 -3.04
N TYR A 120 7.23 -8.65 -1.90
CA TYR A 120 7.78 -10.00 -1.70
C TYR A 120 6.68 -11.06 -1.68
N ILE A 121 5.54 -10.77 -1.05
CA ILE A 121 4.37 -11.67 -1.04
C ILE A 121 3.80 -11.83 -2.45
N ALA A 122 3.62 -10.73 -3.19
CA ALA A 122 3.13 -10.76 -4.57
C ALA A 122 4.07 -11.53 -5.51
N LYS A 123 5.39 -11.44 -5.32
CA LYS A 123 6.37 -12.24 -6.08
C LYS A 123 6.24 -13.74 -5.81
N GLY A 124 5.78 -14.12 -4.62
CA GLY A 124 5.56 -15.51 -4.22
C GLY A 124 4.25 -16.13 -4.69
N LEU A 125 3.33 -15.35 -5.29
CA LEU A 125 2.11 -15.90 -5.89
C LEU A 125 2.45 -16.82 -7.07
N SER A 126 1.68 -17.89 -7.25
CA SER A 126 1.71 -18.71 -8.47
C SER A 126 1.27 -17.87 -9.68
N ASP A 127 1.82 -18.19 -10.84
CA ASP A 127 1.32 -17.58 -12.08
C ASP A 127 0.00 -18.29 -12.43
N LYS A 128 -1.06 -17.54 -12.78
CA LYS A 128 -2.36 -18.12 -13.15
C LYS A 128 -2.31 -19.06 -14.37
N SER A 129 -1.16 -19.21 -15.02
CA SER A 129 -0.88 -20.22 -16.05
C SER A 129 -0.70 -21.63 -15.51
N ASP A 130 -0.37 -21.78 -14.22
CA ASP A 130 0.07 -23.07 -13.66
C ASP A 130 -1.10 -23.96 -13.21
N GLU A 131 -2.31 -23.40 -13.10
CA GLU A 131 -3.52 -24.10 -12.63
C GLU A 131 -4.31 -24.81 -13.76
N GLN A 132 -3.95 -24.63 -15.04
CA GLN A 132 -4.64 -25.27 -16.18
C GLN A 132 -3.92 -26.54 -16.71
N GLY A 133 -2.87 -27.00 -16.06
CA GLY A 133 -2.01 -28.10 -16.54
C GLY A 133 -2.28 -29.50 -15.97
N GLU A 134 -3.17 -29.66 -14.98
CA GLU A 134 -3.27 -30.92 -14.21
C GLU A 134 -4.54 -31.76 -14.45
N ASP A 135 -5.39 -31.43 -15.43
CA ASP A 135 -6.56 -32.26 -15.76
C ASP A 135 -6.56 -32.68 -17.24
N ASN A 136 -5.64 -33.59 -17.59
CA ASN A 136 -5.68 -34.45 -18.78
C ASN A 136 -4.68 -35.61 -18.61
N GLY A 137 -5.06 -36.60 -17.81
CA GLY A 137 -4.34 -37.87 -17.63
C GLY A 137 -5.29 -39.05 -17.50
#